data_AF-A0A6P3HCT1-F1
#
_entry.id   AF-A0A6P3HCT1-F1
#
_cell.length_a   1.000
_cell.length_b   1.000
_cell.length_c   1.000
_cell.angle_alpha   90.00
_cell.angle_beta   90.00
_cell.angle_gamma   90.00
#
_symmetry.space_group_name_H-M   'P 1'
#
loop_
_entity.id
_entity.type
_entity.pdbx_description
1 polymer ?
#
loop_
_entity_poly.entity_id
_entity_poly.type
_entity_poly.pdbx_seq_one_letter_code
_entity_poly.pdbx_strand_id
1 'polypeptide(L)'
;MEGVWAGAGRSGGNISHVPQHSDSDSDPECASLPSSIPSAVPVTGESFCDCDSQSEAFCGSLHTAHRGRDCRCGEEDEYFDWVWDDLNKSSATLLSCDNRKVSFHMEYSCGTAAIRGTKELGEGQHFWEIKMTSPVYGTDMMVGIGTSDVDLDKYHHTFCSL
;
A
#
# COMPACT_ATOMS: atom_id res chain seq x y z
N MET A 1 12.00 -10.46 7.86
CA MET A 1 13.01 -11.49 7.56
C MET A 1 14.00 -10.86 6.59
N GLU A 2 15.31 -11.03 6.76
CA GLU A 2 16.28 -10.19 6.03
C GLU A 2 16.61 -10.74 4.63
N GLY A 3 16.83 -9.82 3.68
CA GLY A 3 17.23 -10.11 2.31
C GLY A 3 17.83 -8.88 1.64
N VAL A 4 19.04 -9.01 1.10
CA VAL A 4 19.80 -7.92 0.47
C VAL A 4 19.68 -8.00 -1.05
N TRP A 5 19.42 -6.86 -1.70
CA TRP A 5 19.39 -6.75 -3.15
C TRP A 5 20.80 -6.75 -3.76
N ALA A 6 20.99 -7.43 -4.88
CA ALA A 6 22.21 -7.37 -5.69
C ALA A 6 21.84 -7.15 -7.18
N GLY A 7 22.51 -6.19 -7.82
CA GLY A 7 22.20 -5.75 -9.19
C GLY A 7 22.72 -6.67 -10.30
N ALA A 8 22.19 -6.47 -11.51
CA ALA A 8 22.52 -7.28 -12.67
C ALA A 8 23.88 -6.93 -13.32
N GLY A 9 24.50 -7.92 -13.96
CA GLY A 9 25.67 -7.75 -14.83
C GLY A 9 25.59 -8.60 -16.09
N ARG A 10 25.92 -8.02 -17.25
CA ARG A 10 26.09 -8.69 -18.55
C ARG A 10 27.39 -8.22 -19.20
N SER A 11 28.11 -9.09 -19.92
CA SER A 11 29.50 -8.85 -20.35
C SER A 11 29.79 -9.27 -21.81
N GLY A 12 30.54 -8.42 -22.54
CA GLY A 12 30.99 -8.62 -23.94
C GLY A 12 29.87 -8.51 -25.00
N GLY A 13 30.07 -8.06 -26.25
CA GLY A 13 31.24 -7.64 -27.06
C GLY A 13 30.96 -8.00 -28.54
N ASN A 14 31.51 -7.40 -29.61
CA ASN A 14 32.47 -6.30 -29.87
C ASN A 14 32.15 -5.80 -31.34
N ILE A 15 32.90 -5.13 -32.24
CA ILE A 15 34.29 -4.64 -32.41
C ILE A 15 34.36 -3.57 -33.55
N SER A 16 35.41 -2.72 -33.55
CA SER A 16 35.99 -1.91 -34.67
C SER A 16 35.11 -1.02 -35.57
N HIS A 17 35.30 0.31 -35.50
CA HIS A 17 36.11 1.08 -36.47
C HIS A 17 36.38 2.53 -36.01
N VAL A 18 37.41 3.18 -36.58
CA VAL A 18 37.99 4.51 -36.27
C VAL A 18 38.54 5.07 -37.63
N PRO A 19 38.73 6.38 -37.95
CA PRO A 19 38.83 7.59 -37.09
C PRO A 19 38.07 8.86 -37.55
N GLN A 20 37.99 9.91 -36.69
CA GLN A 20 38.66 11.21 -36.89
C GLN A 20 38.30 12.28 -35.82
N HIS A 21 39.21 13.23 -35.66
CA HIS A 21 39.34 14.33 -34.69
C HIS A 21 38.09 15.19 -34.41
N SER A 22 37.91 15.57 -33.14
CA SER A 22 37.72 16.97 -32.73
C SER A 22 38.02 17.13 -31.25
N ASP A 23 38.94 18.02 -30.88
CA ASP A 23 39.24 18.35 -29.47
C ASP A 23 38.17 19.30 -28.92
N SER A 24 37.67 19.06 -27.70
CA SER A 24 36.67 19.91 -27.05
C SER A 24 36.61 19.66 -25.54
N ASP A 25 37.40 20.40 -24.76
CA ASP A 25 37.37 20.37 -23.29
C ASP A 25 36.05 20.93 -22.75
N SER A 26 35.38 20.22 -21.83
CA SER A 26 34.15 20.68 -21.15
C SER A 26 33.89 19.92 -19.84
N ASP A 27 34.65 20.26 -18.80
CA ASP A 27 34.28 20.02 -17.39
C ASP A 27 33.40 21.18 -16.86
N PRO A 28 32.57 20.97 -15.83
CA PRO A 28 31.72 19.80 -15.61
C PRO A 28 30.29 20.26 -15.25
N GLU A 29 29.28 19.99 -16.08
CA GLU A 29 27.90 20.33 -15.72
C GLU A 29 27.41 19.45 -14.56
N CYS A 30 27.23 20.07 -13.39
CA CYS A 30 26.71 19.46 -12.18
C CYS A 30 25.21 19.16 -12.37
N ALA A 31 24.90 18.07 -13.08
CA ALA A 31 23.55 17.56 -13.23
C ALA A 31 22.94 17.34 -11.83
N SER A 32 21.92 18.13 -11.52
CA SER A 32 21.30 18.19 -10.19
C SER A 32 20.89 16.80 -9.73
N LEU A 33 21.47 16.34 -8.62
CA LEU A 33 21.04 15.13 -7.93
C LEU A 33 19.51 15.21 -7.72
N PRO A 34 18.74 14.14 -8.02
CA PRO A 34 17.34 14.12 -7.68
C PRO A 34 17.19 14.34 -6.18
N SER A 35 16.21 15.14 -5.76
CA SER A 35 15.96 15.46 -4.35
C SER A 35 15.94 14.18 -3.53
N SER A 36 16.92 14.01 -2.66
CA SER A 36 17.14 12.76 -1.93
C SER A 36 15.89 12.39 -1.16
N ILE A 37 15.25 11.28 -1.55
CA ILE A 37 14.08 10.72 -0.89
C ILE A 37 14.41 10.64 0.62
N PRO A 38 13.60 11.22 1.52
CA PRO A 38 13.87 11.17 2.95
C PRO A 38 14.10 9.73 3.38
N SER A 39 15.25 9.47 4.01
CA SER A 39 15.59 8.13 4.48
C SER A 39 14.46 7.61 5.36
N ALA A 40 13.80 6.53 4.95
CA ALA A 40 12.67 5.97 5.66
C ALA A 40 13.07 5.70 7.12
N VAL A 41 12.44 6.42 8.05
CA VAL A 41 12.64 6.19 9.48
C VAL A 41 12.11 4.79 9.78
N PRO A 42 12.88 3.91 10.46
CA PRO A 42 12.39 2.58 10.81
C PRO A 42 11.11 2.69 11.63
N VAL A 43 10.02 2.06 11.17
CA VAL A 43 8.74 2.06 11.89
C VAL A 43 8.96 1.33 13.22
N THR A 44 8.93 2.08 14.31
CA THR A 44 9.44 1.70 15.63
C THR A 44 8.58 0.68 16.39
N GLY A 45 7.60 0.07 15.73
CA GLY A 45 6.59 -0.82 16.31
C GLY A 45 5.48 -0.10 17.08
N GLU A 46 5.59 1.21 17.27
CA GLU A 46 4.56 2.07 17.83
C GLU A 46 3.44 2.33 16.79
N SER A 47 2.20 2.43 17.27
CA SER A 47 1.06 2.71 16.39
C SER A 47 1.11 4.16 15.91
N PHE A 48 0.68 4.39 14.66
CA PHE A 48 0.59 5.73 14.06
C PHE A 48 -0.21 6.73 14.91
N CYS A 49 -1.11 6.23 15.77
CA CYS A 49 -1.79 7.01 16.79
C CYS A 49 -2.15 6.14 18.00
N ASP A 50 -2.21 6.76 19.19
CA ASP A 50 -2.52 6.11 20.46
C ASP A 50 -4.03 6.11 20.75
N CYS A 51 -4.81 5.44 19.91
CA CYS A 51 -6.27 5.43 20.01
C CYS A 51 -6.85 4.44 21.04
N ASP A 52 -6.03 3.55 21.61
CA ASP A 52 -6.48 2.50 22.55
C ASP A 52 -6.25 2.84 24.04
N SER A 53 -5.53 3.92 24.36
CA SER A 53 -5.10 4.26 25.73
C SER A 53 -6.18 4.74 26.72
N GLN A 54 -7.46 4.73 26.33
CA GLN A 54 -8.59 4.99 27.24
C GLN A 54 -9.30 3.72 27.75
N SER A 55 -8.70 2.53 27.58
CA SER A 55 -9.29 1.24 27.95
C SER A 55 -8.88 0.67 29.32
N GLU A 56 -7.86 1.22 30.00
CA GLU A 56 -7.32 0.69 31.29
C GLU A 56 -7.31 1.73 32.44
N ALA A 57 -8.26 2.67 32.44
CA ALA A 57 -8.40 3.69 33.48
C ALA A 57 -9.54 3.36 34.49
N PHE A 58 -9.40 2.28 35.25
CA PHE A 58 -10.46 1.82 36.16
C PHE A 58 -10.59 2.68 37.44
N CYS A 59 -11.37 3.77 37.41
CA CYS A 59 -12.14 4.20 38.58
C CYS A 59 -13.29 5.19 38.27
N GLY A 60 -14.52 4.82 38.64
CA GLY A 60 -15.50 5.79 39.14
C GLY A 60 -16.37 6.57 38.14
N SER A 61 -17.56 6.01 37.86
CA SER A 61 -18.86 6.70 37.68
C SER A 61 -19.54 6.63 36.31
N LEU A 62 -20.83 6.29 36.39
CA LEU A 62 -21.93 6.39 35.42
C LEU A 62 -21.80 5.74 34.02
N HIS A 63 -22.73 4.81 33.76
CA HIS A 63 -22.93 4.20 32.45
C HIS A 63 -23.28 5.24 31.38
N THR A 64 -22.44 5.34 30.35
CA THR A 64 -22.84 5.83 29.02
C THR A 64 -22.43 4.79 27.99
N ALA A 65 -23.19 4.61 26.91
CA ALA A 65 -22.99 3.48 26.00
C ALA A 65 -21.72 3.64 25.14
N HIS A 66 -20.63 2.98 25.53
CA HIS A 66 -19.39 2.89 24.74
C HIS A 66 -19.61 2.02 23.48
N ARG A 67 -20.22 2.60 22.44
CA ARG A 67 -19.77 2.30 21.08
C ARG A 67 -18.36 2.90 20.97
N GLY A 68 -17.35 2.06 20.74
CA GLY A 68 -16.02 2.54 20.40
C GLY A 68 -16.12 3.50 19.22
N ARG A 69 -15.53 4.69 19.34
CA ARG A 69 -15.46 5.65 18.23
C ARG A 69 -14.38 5.18 17.28
N ASP A 70 -14.72 4.97 16.00
CA ASP A 70 -13.71 4.69 14.98
C ASP A 70 -12.61 5.75 15.00
N CYS A 71 -11.36 5.30 15.07
CA CYS A 71 -10.20 6.14 15.27
C CYS A 71 -9.80 6.87 13.98
N ARG A 72 -10.22 8.12 13.83
CA ARG A 72 -9.97 8.98 12.64
C ARG A 72 -8.58 9.65 12.58
N CYS A 73 -7.56 9.07 13.22
CA CYS A 73 -6.21 9.64 13.11
C CYS A 73 -5.71 9.53 11.66
N GLY A 74 -5.19 10.63 11.09
CA GLY A 74 -4.81 10.70 9.67
C GLY A 74 -5.99 10.62 8.68
N GLU A 75 -7.23 10.76 9.15
CA GLU A 75 -8.44 10.83 8.30
C GLU A 75 -9.01 12.25 8.32
N GLU A 76 -8.16 13.22 7.98
CA GLU A 76 -8.51 14.66 7.96
C GLU A 76 -9.14 15.09 6.62
N ASP A 77 -8.93 14.33 5.54
CA ASP A 77 -9.52 14.59 4.23
C ASP A 77 -11.04 14.30 4.21
N GLU A 78 -11.81 15.25 3.67
CA GLU A 78 -13.25 15.10 3.42
C GLU A 78 -13.57 14.60 2.00
N TYR A 79 -12.59 14.60 1.09
CA TYR A 79 -12.74 14.25 -0.33
C TYR A 79 -11.78 13.14 -0.76
N PHE A 80 -12.29 12.16 -1.51
CA PHE A 80 -11.55 10.97 -1.91
C PHE A 80 -11.76 10.68 -3.40
N ASP A 81 -10.69 10.79 -4.20
CA ASP A 81 -10.69 10.46 -5.62
C ASP A 81 -10.79 8.95 -5.91
N TRP A 82 -10.33 8.12 -4.95
CA TRP A 82 -10.38 6.66 -5.00
C TRP A 82 -11.09 6.12 -3.78
N VAL A 83 -12.08 5.25 -4.01
CA VAL A 83 -12.75 4.43 -2.98
C VAL A 83 -12.81 2.98 -3.47
N TRP A 84 -13.14 2.04 -2.61
CA TRP A 84 -13.26 0.63 -2.98
C TRP A 84 -14.51 0.37 -3.83
N ASP A 85 -14.37 -0.48 -4.84
CA ASP A 85 -15.43 -0.81 -5.79
C ASP A 85 -16.32 -1.95 -5.26
N ASP A 86 -17.56 -1.62 -4.87
CA ASP A 86 -18.52 -2.59 -4.35
C ASP A 86 -18.95 -3.64 -5.41
N LEU A 87 -18.79 -3.32 -6.70
CA LEU A 87 -19.14 -4.19 -7.82
C LEU A 87 -17.96 -5.07 -8.28
N ASN A 88 -16.72 -4.71 -7.93
CA ASN A 88 -15.50 -5.41 -8.36
C ASN A 88 -14.65 -5.83 -7.15
N LYS A 89 -15.11 -6.88 -6.48
CA LYS A 89 -14.55 -7.46 -5.26
C LYS A 89 -14.93 -8.93 -5.12
N SER A 90 -14.15 -9.71 -4.36
CA SER A 90 -14.51 -11.09 -4.02
C SER A 90 -15.76 -11.15 -3.14
N SER A 91 -16.45 -12.28 -3.18
CA SER A 91 -17.60 -12.61 -2.33
C SER A 91 -17.34 -12.43 -0.83
N ALA A 92 -16.13 -12.75 -0.35
CA ALA A 92 -15.73 -12.68 1.06
C ALA A 92 -15.29 -11.26 1.56
N THR A 93 -15.82 -10.20 0.96
CA THR A 93 -15.49 -8.79 1.28
C THR A 93 -16.71 -7.99 1.71
N LEU A 94 -16.57 -7.17 2.76
CA LEU A 94 -17.57 -6.20 3.21
C LEU A 94 -16.99 -4.78 3.18
N LEU A 95 -17.76 -3.81 2.68
CA LEU A 95 -17.41 -2.40 2.67
C LEU A 95 -18.13 -1.61 3.76
N SER A 96 -17.49 -0.55 4.22
CA SER A 96 -17.98 0.38 5.24
C SER A 96 -17.28 1.75 5.10
N CYS A 97 -17.74 2.74 5.88
CA CYS A 97 -17.22 4.12 5.86
C CYS A 97 -17.18 4.72 4.45
N ASP A 98 -18.33 4.72 3.76
CA ASP A 98 -18.49 5.31 2.42
C ASP A 98 -17.54 4.67 1.39
N ASN A 99 -17.44 3.34 1.45
CA ASN A 99 -16.52 2.49 0.68
C ASN A 99 -15.03 2.80 0.85
N ARG A 100 -14.61 3.42 1.97
CA ARG A 100 -13.18 3.65 2.28
C ARG A 100 -12.56 2.56 3.16
N LYS A 101 -13.38 1.84 3.93
CA LYS A 101 -12.93 0.72 4.79
C LYS A 101 -13.44 -0.61 4.26
N VAL A 102 -12.52 -1.54 4.00
CA VAL A 102 -12.80 -2.92 3.60
C VAL A 102 -12.48 -3.89 4.74
N SER A 103 -13.35 -4.88 4.94
CA SER A 103 -13.16 -6.03 5.83
C SER A 103 -13.18 -7.31 5.00
N PHE A 104 -12.18 -8.17 5.18
CA PHE A 104 -12.08 -9.48 4.54
C PHE A 104 -12.42 -10.58 5.56
N HIS A 105 -13.10 -11.65 5.12
CA HIS A 105 -13.26 -12.90 5.90
C HIS A 105 -13.68 -12.72 7.38
N MET A 106 -14.73 -11.94 7.65
CA MET A 106 -15.14 -11.55 9.01
C MET A 106 -15.52 -12.70 9.97
N GLU A 107 -15.72 -13.93 9.46
CA GLU A 107 -15.98 -15.13 10.27
C GLU A 107 -14.86 -16.17 10.15
N TYR A 108 -14.49 -16.53 8.91
CA TYR A 108 -13.47 -17.52 8.62
C TYR A 108 -12.81 -17.27 7.26
N SER A 109 -11.51 -17.55 7.15
CA SER A 109 -10.74 -17.48 5.91
C SER A 109 -10.65 -18.83 5.23
N CYS A 110 -11.19 -18.92 4.00
CA CYS A 110 -11.32 -20.15 3.22
C CYS A 110 -10.60 -20.12 1.86
N GLY A 111 -9.94 -19.00 1.52
CA GLY A 111 -9.20 -18.80 0.29
C GLY A 111 -8.60 -17.39 0.25
N THR A 112 -8.22 -16.92 -0.94
CA THR A 112 -7.80 -15.53 -1.16
C THR A 112 -8.99 -14.66 -1.54
N ALA A 113 -9.07 -13.47 -0.93
CA ALA A 113 -10.03 -12.42 -1.27
C ALA A 113 -9.31 -11.11 -1.61
N ALA A 114 -9.89 -10.34 -2.52
CA ALA A 114 -9.33 -9.14 -3.13
C ALA A 114 -10.43 -8.13 -3.52
N ILE A 115 -10.01 -6.89 -3.75
CA ILE A 115 -10.86 -5.77 -4.16
C ILE A 115 -10.02 -4.77 -4.95
N ARG A 116 -10.65 -3.99 -5.85
CA ARG A 116 -10.00 -2.87 -6.54
C ARG A 116 -10.63 -1.53 -6.19
N GLY A 117 -9.92 -0.45 -6.50
CA GLY A 117 -10.49 0.90 -6.46
C GLY A 117 -11.44 1.16 -7.64
N THR A 118 -12.36 2.12 -7.48
CA THR A 118 -13.37 2.50 -8.49
C THR A 118 -12.83 3.23 -9.72
N LYS A 119 -11.56 3.65 -9.72
CA LYS A 119 -10.97 4.58 -10.68
C LYS A 119 -9.60 4.08 -11.15
N GLU A 120 -9.40 4.01 -12.45
CA GLU A 120 -8.13 3.58 -13.06
C GLU A 120 -7.03 4.66 -12.91
N LEU A 121 -5.76 4.24 -12.97
CA LEU A 121 -4.62 5.17 -12.90
C LEU A 121 -4.38 5.80 -14.27
N GLY A 122 -4.83 7.04 -14.44
CA GLY A 122 -4.61 7.83 -15.66
C GLY A 122 -3.19 8.41 -15.77
N GLU A 123 -2.99 9.35 -16.71
CA GLU A 123 -1.73 10.08 -16.84
C GLU A 123 -1.40 10.89 -15.56
N GLY A 124 -0.11 10.99 -15.23
CA GLY A 124 0.40 11.76 -14.09
C GLY A 124 1.05 10.91 -12.99
N GLN A 125 1.08 11.44 -11.78
CA GLN A 125 1.51 10.74 -10.56
C GLN A 125 0.32 10.63 -9.61
N HIS A 126 0.16 9.46 -8.98
CA HIS A 126 -0.94 9.16 -8.07
C HIS A 126 -0.37 8.65 -6.75
N PHE A 127 -0.99 9.04 -5.65
CA PHE A 127 -0.57 8.68 -4.29
C PHE A 127 -1.78 8.16 -3.52
N TRP A 128 -1.55 7.16 -2.67
CA TRP A 128 -2.56 6.60 -1.76
C TRP A 128 -1.88 6.05 -0.52
N GLU A 129 -2.61 6.00 0.59
CA GLU A 129 -2.14 5.41 1.85
C GLU A 129 -3.13 4.35 2.31
N ILE A 130 -2.64 3.26 2.91
CA ILE A 130 -3.45 2.14 3.41
C ILE A 130 -3.24 2.01 4.91
N LYS A 131 -4.27 2.38 5.68
CA LYS A 131 -4.29 2.29 7.13
C LYS A 131 -4.87 0.95 7.59
N MET A 132 -4.06 0.13 8.26
CA MET A 132 -4.53 -1.11 8.87
C MET A 132 -5.34 -0.78 10.13
N THR A 133 -6.67 -0.89 10.05
CA THR A 133 -7.59 -0.50 11.15
C THR A 133 -7.90 -1.64 12.14
N SER A 134 -7.26 -2.79 11.97
CA SER A 134 -7.27 -3.96 12.86
C SER A 134 -5.99 -4.76 12.64
N PRO A 135 -5.59 -5.64 13.59
CA PRO A 135 -4.53 -6.62 13.33
C PRO A 135 -4.87 -7.47 12.09
N VAL A 136 -3.85 -7.75 11.28
CA VAL A 136 -3.96 -8.57 10.07
C VAL A 136 -3.72 -10.04 10.44
N TYR A 137 -4.63 -10.92 10.02
CA TYR A 137 -4.53 -12.36 10.22
C TYR A 137 -4.56 -13.09 8.87
N GLY A 138 -3.51 -13.85 8.57
CA GLY A 138 -3.33 -14.55 7.31
C GLY A 138 -1.87 -15.02 7.13
N THR A 139 -1.55 -15.57 5.96
CA THR A 139 -0.16 -15.86 5.57
C THR A 139 0.52 -14.61 5.02
N ASP A 140 -0.13 -13.93 4.08
CA ASP A 140 0.35 -12.72 3.41
C ASP A 140 -0.76 -11.66 3.37
N MET A 141 -0.37 -10.40 3.12
CA MET A 141 -1.29 -9.34 2.69
C MET A 141 -0.62 -8.55 1.57
N MET A 142 -1.31 -8.39 0.43
CA MET A 142 -0.78 -7.76 -0.77
C MET A 142 -1.49 -6.44 -1.06
N VAL A 143 -0.73 -5.41 -1.44
CA VAL A 143 -1.23 -4.12 -1.94
C VAL A 143 -0.43 -3.78 -3.20
N GLY A 144 -1.11 -3.42 -4.29
CA GLY A 144 -0.47 -3.19 -5.58
C GLY A 144 -1.45 -2.70 -6.64
N ILE A 145 -1.00 -2.71 -7.90
CA ILE A 145 -1.77 -2.29 -9.08
C ILE A 145 -2.06 -3.52 -9.95
N GLY A 146 -3.29 -3.66 -10.41
CA GLY A 146 -3.71 -4.69 -11.38
C GLY A 146 -4.53 -4.10 -12.52
N THR A 147 -4.80 -4.89 -13.57
CA THR A 147 -5.69 -4.47 -14.67
C THR A 147 -7.15 -4.77 -14.36
N SER A 148 -8.06 -4.19 -15.14
CA SER A 148 -9.50 -4.43 -14.99
C SER A 148 -9.95 -5.84 -15.41
N ASP A 149 -9.07 -6.64 -16.03
CA ASP A 149 -9.29 -8.04 -16.47
C ASP A 149 -9.16 -9.10 -15.35
N VAL A 150 -8.69 -8.72 -14.16
CA VAL A 150 -8.44 -9.65 -13.06
C VAL A 150 -9.76 -10.18 -12.49
N ASP A 151 -9.97 -11.50 -12.57
CA ASP A 151 -11.02 -12.20 -11.82
C ASP A 151 -10.65 -12.24 -10.33
N LEU A 152 -11.35 -11.41 -9.55
CA LEU A 152 -11.11 -11.21 -8.12
C LEU A 152 -11.74 -12.30 -7.24
N ASP A 153 -12.69 -13.12 -7.74
CA ASP A 153 -13.34 -14.18 -6.95
C ASP A 153 -12.79 -15.57 -7.29
N LYS A 154 -12.00 -15.72 -8.36
CA LYS A 154 -11.32 -16.95 -8.81
C LYS A 154 -10.76 -17.86 -7.72
N TYR A 155 -10.21 -17.28 -6.65
CA TYR A 155 -9.48 -17.97 -5.59
C TYR A 155 -10.21 -17.98 -4.23
N HIS A 156 -11.52 -17.74 -4.18
CA HIS A 156 -12.34 -17.76 -2.96
C HIS A 156 -12.23 -19.07 -2.14
N HIS A 157 -11.78 -20.17 -2.74
CA HIS A 157 -11.51 -21.46 -2.10
C HIS A 157 -10.06 -21.97 -2.31
N THR A 158 -9.09 -21.07 -2.51
CA THR A 158 -7.67 -21.42 -2.67
C THR A 158 -6.78 -20.29 -2.14
N PHE A 159 -5.81 -20.63 -1.29
CA PHE A 159 -4.85 -19.65 -0.77
C PHE A 159 -3.70 -19.44 -1.74
N CYS A 160 -3.56 -18.22 -2.25
CA CYS A 160 -2.41 -17.77 -3.02
C CYS A 160 -2.21 -16.25 -2.89
N SER A 161 -0.96 -15.80 -2.89
CA SER A 161 -0.62 -14.39 -3.12
C SER A 161 -1.02 -13.98 -4.55
N LEU A 162 -1.37 -12.71 -4.76
CA LEU A 162 -1.74 -12.09 -6.05
C LEU A 162 -0.68 -11.09 -6.49
#